data_AF-A0A1A8MBH6-F1
#
_entry.id   AF-A0A1A8MBH6-F1
#
_cell.length_a   1.000
_cell.length_b   1.000
_cell.length_c   1.000
_cell.angle_alpha   90.00
_cell.angle_beta   90.00
_cell.angle_gamma   90.00
#
_symmetry.space_group_name_H-M   'P 1'
#
loop_
_entity.id
_entity.type
_entity.pdbx_description
1 polymer ?
#
loop_
_entity_poly.entity_id
_entity_poly.type
_entity_poly.pdbx_seq_one_letter_code
_entity_poly.pdbx_strand_id
1 'polypeptide(L)' 'KHSLIRAAASSHTLEKMPADYNGRWEMVSNENFEEVMKALDIDFATRKIASHLHQTKVIVQNGDIFE' A
#
# COMPACT_ATOMS: atom_id res chain seq x y z
N LYS A 1 42.57 25.94 -28.73
CA LYS A 1 42.36 25.34 -27.38
C LYS A 1 40.98 24.70 -27.40
N HIS A 2 40.94 23.43 -27.81
CA HIS A 2 39.72 22.62 -27.96
C HIS A 2 39.68 21.66 -26.78
N SER A 3 38.59 21.66 -26.01
CA SER A 3 37.96 20.44 -25.46
C SER A 3 36.81 20.84 -24.55
N LEU A 4 35.61 20.73 -25.11
CA LEU A 4 34.33 20.72 -24.41
C LEU A 4 34.34 19.53 -23.44
N ILE A 5 34.30 19.77 -22.13
CA ILE A 5 33.93 18.72 -21.17
C ILE A 5 32.40 18.76 -21.10
N ARG A 6 31.79 17.88 -21.89
CA ARG A 6 30.37 17.60 -21.90
C ARG A 6 30.01 17.01 -20.53
N ALA A 7 29.29 17.76 -19.72
CA ALA A 7 28.64 17.21 -18.53
C ALA A 7 27.76 16.05 -18.98
N ALA A 8 28.09 14.84 -18.54
CA ALA A 8 27.19 13.71 -18.67
C ALA A 8 25.96 14.05 -17.81
N ALA A 9 24.88 14.46 -18.47
CA ALA A 9 23.56 14.45 -17.88
C ALA A 9 23.34 13.02 -17.39
N SER A 10 23.44 12.83 -16.07
CA SER A 10 23.00 11.59 -15.44
C SER A 10 21.51 11.52 -15.69
N SER A 11 21.13 10.67 -16.65
CA SER A 11 19.76 10.27 -16.92
C SER A 11 19.25 9.47 -15.72
N HIS A 12 19.08 10.11 -14.56
CA HIS A 12 18.16 9.59 -13.56
C HIS A 12 16.77 9.86 -14.14
N THR A 13 16.22 8.83 -14.76
CA THR A 13 14.78 8.62 -14.85
C THR A 13 14.14 9.21 -13.60
N LEU A 14 13.07 9.99 -13.75
CA LEU A 14 12.25 10.39 -12.61
C LEU A 14 11.61 9.11 -12.05
N GLU A 15 12.39 8.35 -11.29
CA GLU A 15 11.94 7.26 -10.43
C GLU A 15 10.93 7.92 -9.50
N LYS A 16 9.64 7.70 -9.79
CA LYS A 16 8.57 8.05 -8.89
C LYS A 16 8.90 7.34 -7.59
N MET A 17 9.35 8.07 -6.59
CA MET A 17 9.65 7.49 -5.28
C MET A 17 8.45 6.64 -4.86
N PRO A 18 8.68 5.41 -4.36
CA PRO A 18 7.59 4.55 -3.92
C PRO A 18 6.75 5.32 -2.91
N ALA A 19 5.43 5.14 -2.97
CA ALA A 19 4.55 5.79 -2.02
C ALA A 19 4.94 5.35 -0.61
N ASP A 20 5.04 6.32 0.30
CA ASP A 20 5.31 6.06 1.71
C ASP A 20 4.00 5.69 2.40
N TYR A 21 3.86 4.42 2.77
CA TYR A 21 2.69 3.90 3.47
C TYR A 21 2.88 3.82 4.99
N ASN A 22 4.03 4.25 5.52
CA ASN A 22 4.33 4.17 6.96
C ASN A 22 3.25 4.88 7.80
N GLY A 23 2.81 4.22 8.87
CA GLY A 23 1.91 4.82 9.86
C GLY A 23 0.83 3.90 10.39
N ARG A 24 -0.08 4.49 11.19
CA ARG A 24 -1.25 3.83 11.77
C ARG A 24 -2.50 4.34 11.07
N TRP A 25 -3.22 3.42 10.44
CA TRP A 25 -4.40 3.67 9.63
C TRP A 25 -5.63 3.12 10.34
N GLU A 26 -6.68 3.92 10.41
CA GLU A 26 -7.99 3.50 10.89
C GLU A 26 -8.92 3.32 9.70
N MET A 27 -9.65 2.20 9.67
CA MET A 27 -10.64 1.94 8.63
C MET A 27 -11.79 2.95 8.73
N VAL A 28 -12.01 3.72 7.67
CA VAL A 28 -13.09 4.72 7.57
C VAL A 28 -14.39 4.09 7.10
N SER A 29 -14.32 3.25 6.07
CA SER A 29 -15.48 2.54 5.50
C SER A 29 -15.04 1.23 4.87
N ASN A 30 -16.00 0.32 4.69
CA ASN A 30 -15.80 -0.92 3.94
C ASN A 30 -17.11 -1.30 3.25
N GLU A 31 -17.08 -1.32 1.92
CA GLU A 31 -18.23 -1.61 1.08
C GLU A 31 -18.13 -3.04 0.54
N ASN A 32 -19.24 -3.77 0.58
CA ASN A 32 -19.33 -5.14 0.06
C ASN A 32 -18.44 -6.20 0.74
N PHE A 33 -17.88 -5.91 1.92
CA PHE A 33 -16.98 -6.83 2.63
C PHE A 33 -17.56 -8.22 2.88
N GLU A 34 -18.82 -8.27 3.32
CA GLU A 34 -19.50 -9.54 3.58
C GLU A 34 -19.72 -10.35 2.32
N GLU A 35 -20.00 -9.71 1.18
CA GLU A 35 -20.17 -10.39 -0.10
C GLU A 35 -18.86 -10.97 -0.61
N VAL A 36 -17.75 -10.23 -0.46
CA VAL A 36 -16.41 -10.73 -0.78
C VAL A 36 -16.08 -11.96 0.07
N MET A 37 -16.31 -11.91 1.37
CA MET A 37 -16.06 -13.05 2.25
C MET A 37 -16.98 -14.24 1.92
N LYS A 38 -18.23 -13.98 1.49
CA LYS A 38 -19.15 -15.02 1.05
C LYS A 38 -18.66 -15.70 -0.24
N ALA A 39 -18.11 -14.94 -1.19
CA ALA A 39 -17.53 -15.47 -2.41
C ALA A 39 -16.26 -16.32 -2.17
N LEU A 40 -15.61 -16.12 -1.02
CA LEU A 40 -14.48 -16.93 -0.53
C LEU A 40 -14.91 -18.11 0.36
N ASP A 41 -16.22 -18.43 0.40
CA ASP A 41 -16.80 -19.51 1.21
C ASP A 41 -16.50 -19.43 2.73
N ILE A 42 -16.25 -18.22 3.27
CA ILE A 42 -16.11 -18.00 4.72
C ILE A 42 -17.47 -18.18 5.39
N ASP A 43 -17.54 -18.82 6.56
CA ASP A 43 -18.81 -19.12 7.24
C ASP A 43 -19.57 -17.85 7.72
N PHE A 44 -20.87 -17.99 7.92
CA PHE A 44 -21.75 -16.86 8.27
C PHE A 44 -21.34 -16.14 9.57
N ALA A 45 -20.94 -16.89 10.61
CA ALA A 45 -20.62 -16.30 11.90
C ALA A 45 -19.36 -15.45 11.81
N THR A 46 -18.32 -15.98 11.16
CA THR A 46 -17.06 -15.25 10.92
C THR A 46 -17.30 -13.96 10.13
N ARG A 47 -18.12 -14.01 9.07
CA ARG A 47 -18.45 -12.82 8.29
C ARG A 47 -19.18 -11.76 9.10
N LYS A 48 -20.14 -12.16 9.94
CA LYS A 48 -20.87 -11.21 10.77
C LYS A 48 -19.99 -10.54 11.80
N ILE A 49 -19.07 -11.27 12.42
CA ILE A 49 -18.09 -10.68 13.35
C ILE A 49 -17.21 -9.70 12.58
N ALA A 50 -16.62 -10.12 11.46
CA ALA A 50 -15.69 -9.31 10.69
C ALA A 50 -16.30 -8.01 10.15
N SER A 51 -17.57 -8.04 9.71
CA SER A 51 -18.30 -6.84 9.25
C SER A 51 -18.56 -5.79 10.33
N HIS A 52 -18.49 -6.15 11.62
CA HIS A 52 -18.68 -5.20 12.73
C HIS A 52 -17.37 -4.72 13.34
N LEU A 53 -16.22 -5.22 12.87
CA LEU A 53 -14.92 -4.79 13.36
C LEU A 53 -14.46 -3.52 12.66
N HIS A 54 -14.08 -2.52 13.44
CA HIS A 54 -13.29 -1.38 12.96
C HIS A 54 -11.81 -1.70 13.13
N GLN A 55 -11.10 -1.94 12.02
CA GLN A 55 -9.72 -2.39 12.05
C GLN A 55 -8.75 -1.20 12.06
N THR A 56 -7.74 -1.28 12.92
CA THR A 56 -6.52 -0.48 12.84
C THR A 56 -5.44 -1.28 12.12
N LYS A 57 -4.76 -0.68 11.14
CA LYS A 57 -3.59 -1.28 10.49
C LYS A 57 -2.36 -0.42 10.72
N VAL A 58 -1.28 -1.02 11.21
CA VAL A 58 0.06 -0.39 11.21
C VAL A 58 0.82 -0.90 10.00
N ILE A 59 1.44 0.01 9.25
CA ILE A 59 2.31 -0.34 8.12
C ILE A 59 3.69 0.20 8.44
N VAL A 60 4.70 -0.67 8.32
CA VAL A 60 6.13 -0.33 8.37
C VAL A 60 6.71 -0.70 7.01
N GLN A 61 7.34 0.26 6.35
CA GLN A 61 7.85 0.12 4.99
C GLN A 61 9.27 0.68 4.85
N ASN A 62 10.17 -0.16 4.35
CA ASN A 62 11.57 0.14 4.05
C ASN A 62 11.84 -0.07 2.56
N GLY A 63 11.61 0.96 1.74
CA GLY A 63 11.65 0.83 0.28
C GLY A 63 10.52 -0.07 -0.23
N ASP A 64 10.86 -1.19 -0.88
CA ASP A 64 9.92 -2.19 -1.38
C ASP A 64 9.62 -3.32 -0.37
N ILE A 65 10.15 -3.22 0.85
CA ILE A 65 9.97 -4.22 1.92
C ILE A 65 8.88 -3.75 2.88
N PHE A 66 7.92 -4.63 3.17
CA PHE A 66 6.83 -4.42 4.14
C PHE A 66 6.95 -5.42 5.29
N GLU A 67 6.86 -4.94 6.53
CA GLU A 67 6.92 -5.72 7.77
C GLU A 67 5.53 -5.86 8.44
#